data_AF-A0A7C6WRK5-F1
#
_entry.id   AF-A0A7C6WRK5-F1
#
_cell.length_a   1.000
_cell.length_b   1.000
_cell.length_c   1.000
_cell.angle_alpha   90.00
_cell.angle_beta   90.00
_cell.angle_gamma   90.00
#
_symmetry.space_group_name_H-M   'P 1'
#
loop_
_entity.id
_entity.type
_entity.pdbx_description
1 polymer ?
#
loop_
_entity_poly.entity_id
_entity_poly.type
_entity_poly.pdbx_seq_one_letter_code
_entity_poly.pdbx_strand_id
1 'polypeptide(L)' 'MKNEILYTDTHEWVQFLDETTVRIGLTDFAQSELGDLVFVN' A
#
# COMPACT_ATOMS: atom_id res chain seq x y z
N MET A 1 -6.83 9.74 -15.88
CA MET A 1 -5.53 9.22 -15.39
C MET A 1 -5.83 7.82 -14.86
N LYS A 2 -5.12 6.78 -15.32
CA LYS A 2 -5.45 5.40 -14.93
C LYS A 2 -5.12 5.19 -13.46
N ASN A 3 -6.05 4.57 -12.74
CA ASN A 3 -5.86 4.08 -11.37
C ASN A 3 -4.96 2.83 -11.37
N GLU A 4 -3.71 2.98 -11.78
CA GLU A 4 -2.75 1.87 -11.75
C GLU A 4 -2.26 1.66 -10.31
N ILE A 5 -2.46 0.44 -9.81
CA ILE A 5 -1.96 -0.03 -8.52
C ILE A 5 -0.96 -1.15 -8.81
N LEU A 6 0.25 -1.02 -8.28
CA LEU A 6 1.30 -2.03 -8.33
C LEU A 6 1.49 -2.63 -6.94
N TYR A 7 1.98 -3.85 -6.88
CA TYR A 7 2.19 -4.60 -5.63
C TYR A 7 3.62 -5.09 -5.53
N THR A 8 4.11 -5.25 -4.29
CA THR A 8 5.41 -5.84 -3.99
C THR A 8 5.25 -7.23 -3.36
N ASP A 9 6.30 -8.04 -3.43
CA ASP A 9 6.37 -9.33 -2.71
C ASP A 9 6.36 -9.13 -1.17
N THR A 10 6.67 -7.92 -0.70
CA THR A 10 6.63 -7.51 0.72
C THR A 10 5.25 -7.04 1.17
N HIS A 11 4.20 -7.29 0.36
CA HIS A 11 2.80 -7.01 0.68
C HIS A 11 2.47 -5.52 0.84
N GLU A 12 3.18 -4.67 0.11
CA GLU A 12 2.87 -3.25 -0.05
C GLU A 12 2.25 -3.00 -1.41
N TRP A 13 1.51 -1.89 -1.54
CA TRP A 13 1.00 -1.42 -2.81
C TRP A 13 1.37 0.04 -3.05
N VAL A 14 1.46 0.41 -4.33
CA VAL A 14 1.74 1.77 -4.80
C VAL A 14 0.66 2.19 -5.78
N GLN A 15 0.03 3.33 -5.55
CA GLN A 15 -0.93 3.97 -6.45
C GLN A 15 -0.37 5.31 -6.93
N PHE A 16 -0.30 5.50 -8.25
CA PHE A 16 0.11 6.77 -8.83
C PHE A 16 -1.05 7.78 -8.75
N LEU A 17 -0.81 8.92 -8.09
CA LEU A 17 -1.76 10.03 -8.03
C LEU A 17 -1.51 11.04 -9.15
N ASP A 18 -0.24 11.24 -9.49
CA ASP A 18 0.26 12.01 -10.62
C ASP A 18 1.66 11.50 -11.05
N GLU A 19 2.37 12.24 -11.90
CA GLU A 19 3.69 11.86 -12.42
C GLU A 19 4.81 11.84 -11.36
N THR A 20 4.62 12.55 -10.24
CA THR A 20 5.63 12.76 -9.20
C THR A 20 5.20 12.32 -7.81
N THR A 21 3.90 12.05 -7.63
CA THR A 21 3.30 11.70 -6.35
C THR A 21 2.66 10.33 -6.40
N VAL A 22 3.00 9.51 -5.41
CA VAL A 22 2.40 8.19 -5.21
C VAL A 22 1.83 8.08 -3.80
N ARG A 23 0.80 7.25 -3.66
CA ARG A 23 0.30 6.77 -2.38
C ARG A 23 0.79 5.34 -2.17
N ILE A 24 1.31 5.06 -0.98
CA ILE A 24 1.79 3.73 -0.60
C ILE A 24 0.96 3.24 0.58
N GLY A 25 0.72 1.93 0.65
CA GLY A 25 0.08 1.29 1.79
C GLY A 25 0.41 -0.19 1.90
N LEU A 26 -0.12 -0.82 2.94
CA LEU A 26 -0.07 -2.27 3.11
C LEU A 26 -1.28 -2.91 2.42
N THR A 27 -1.10 -4.09 1.87
CA THR A 27 -2.20 -4.90 1.33
C THR A 27 -3.13 -5.39 2.44
N ASP A 28 -4.38 -5.69 2.08
CA ASP A 28 -5.35 -6.26 3.01
C ASP A 28 -4.84 -7.57 3.65
N PHE A 29 -4.07 -8.37 2.91
CA PHE A 29 -3.41 -9.57 3.43
C PHE A 29 -2.40 -9.24 4.53
N ALA A 30 -1.50 -8.28 4.30
CA ALA A 30 -0.56 -7.86 5.33
C ALA A 30 -1.28 -7.32 6.58
N GLN A 31 -2.36 -6.57 6.40
CA GLN A 31 -3.14 -6.07 7.52
C GLN A 31 -3.73 -7.20 8.37
N SER A 32 -4.27 -8.26 7.75
CA SER A 32 -4.82 -9.40 8.49
C SER A 32 -3.74 -10.19 9.25
N GLU A 33 -2.54 -10.29 8.70
CA GLU A 33 -1.42 -11.01 9.33
C GLU A 33 -0.80 -10.23 10.51
N LEU A 34 -0.86 -8.89 10.48
CA LEU A 34 -0.36 -8.04 11.57
C LEU A 34 -1.25 -8.07 12.83
N GLY A 35 -2.52 -8.42 12.69
CA GLY A 35 -3.50 -8.35 13.77
C GLY A 35 -3.86 -6.90 14.12
N ASP A 36 -4.10 -6.64 15.42
CA ASP A 36 -4.49 -5.30 15.87
C ASP A 36 -3.31 -4.32 15.80
N LEU A 37 -3.33 -3.47 14.77
CA LEU A 37 -2.35 -2.39 14.58
C LEU A 37 -2.51 -1.32 15.67
N VAL A 38 -1.52 -1.21 16.56
CA VAL A 38 -1.56 -0.25 17.67
C VAL A 38 -0.76 1.04 17.42
N PHE A 39 0.19 1.01 16.47
CA PHE A 39 1.07 2.15 16.19
C PHE A 39 1.72 2.04 14.81
N VAL A 40 1.90 3.18 14.15
CA VAL A 40 2.73 3.39 12.95
C VAL A 40 3.57 4.65 13.21
N ASN A 41 4.86 4.59 12.88
CA ASN A 41 5.81 5.71 13.04
C ASN A 41 5.76 6.65 11.82
#